data_AF-A0A452YTK7-F1
#
_entry.id   AF-A0A452YTK7-F1
#
_cell.length_a   1.000
_cell.length_b   1.000
_cell.length_c   1.000
_cell.angle_alpha   90.00
_cell.angle_beta   90.00
_cell.angle_gamma   90.00
#
_symmetry.space_group_name_H-M   'P 1'
#
loop_
_entity.id
_entity.type
_entity.pdbx_description
1 polymer ?
#
loop_
_entity_poly.entity_id
_entity_poly.type
_entity_poly.pdbx_seq_one_letter_code
_entity_poly.pdbx_strand_id
1 'polypeptide(L)'
;MYIRGHWSRCKADPSACSTLQIATLQGLRSAMLTALKLFEGEPEVGMFINSCFAHCQSELQDTWFAPNSPTLDNEVLIIDEVKLYACGFLVMHGVCTKIILEFQTIAELVGDWYFERGAAQEIDCAYPCDSTCHNIIPSNQVGN
;
A
#
# COMPACT_ATOMS: atom_id res chain seq x y z
N MET A 1 -0.60 -4.90 -22.71
CA MET A 1 0.76 -4.74 -23.27
C MET A 1 1.38 -6.13 -23.48
N TYR A 2 1.24 -6.73 -24.66
CA TYR A 2 1.75 -8.08 -24.96
C TYR A 2 3.08 -8.01 -25.69
N ILE A 3 4.18 -8.00 -24.93
CA ILE A 3 5.51 -8.32 -25.46
C ILE A 3 5.92 -9.60 -24.74
N ARG A 4 5.78 -10.75 -25.43
CA ARG A 4 6.07 -12.08 -24.87
C ARG A 4 7.52 -12.11 -24.33
N GLY A 5 7.68 -12.58 -23.10
CA GLY A 5 8.99 -12.81 -22.46
C GLY A 5 9.57 -11.63 -21.68
N HIS A 6 9.54 -10.39 -22.22
CA HIS A 6 10.28 -9.28 -21.63
C HIS A 6 9.85 -8.92 -20.20
N TRP A 7 8.55 -8.95 -19.91
CA TRP A 7 8.01 -8.60 -18.59
C TRP A 7 7.87 -9.77 -17.63
N SER A 8 8.01 -11.02 -18.10
CA SER A 8 7.74 -12.20 -17.28
C SER A 8 8.56 -12.24 -15.98
N ARG A 9 9.85 -11.94 -16.08
CA ARG A 9 10.77 -11.87 -14.93
C ARG A 9 10.43 -10.68 -14.03
N CYS A 10 10.26 -9.49 -14.60
CA CYS A 10 9.91 -8.27 -13.87
C CYS A 10 8.56 -8.40 -13.12
N LYS A 11 7.59 -9.12 -13.68
CA LYS A 11 6.29 -9.39 -13.02
C LYS A 11 6.43 -10.33 -11.83
N ALA A 12 7.30 -11.33 -11.92
CA ALA A 12 7.53 -12.30 -10.85
C ALA A 12 8.46 -11.75 -9.76
N ASP A 13 9.44 -10.94 -10.17
CA ASP A 13 10.46 -10.36 -9.33
C ASP A 13 10.74 -8.91 -9.78
N PRO A 14 10.25 -7.90 -9.01
CA PRO A 14 10.53 -6.48 -9.22
C PRO A 14 12.02 -6.14 -9.37
N SER A 15 12.90 -6.86 -8.67
CA SER A 15 14.34 -6.63 -8.73
C SER A 15 14.94 -7.07 -10.08
N ALA A 16 14.23 -7.91 -10.83
CA ALA A 16 14.62 -8.36 -12.16
C ALA A 16 14.16 -7.40 -13.30
N CYS A 17 13.49 -6.30 -12.97
CA CYS A 17 13.08 -5.30 -13.96
C CYS A 17 14.29 -4.51 -14.50
N SER A 18 14.33 -4.28 -15.80
CA SER A 18 15.31 -3.37 -16.40
C SER A 18 14.98 -1.91 -16.11
N THR A 19 15.96 -1.00 -16.27
CA THR A 19 15.76 0.45 -16.10
C THR A 19 14.61 0.97 -16.96
N LEU A 20 14.45 0.47 -18.20
CA LEU A 20 13.35 0.87 -19.09
C LEU A 20 11.98 0.36 -18.57
N GLN A 21 11.93 -0.83 -17.98
CA GLN A 21 10.71 -1.36 -17.38
C GLN A 21 10.29 -0.55 -16.15
N ILE A 22 11.24 -0.24 -15.27
CA ILE A 22 10.99 0.64 -14.13
C ILE A 22 10.52 2.02 -14.60
N ALA A 23 11.20 2.63 -15.58
CA ALA A 23 10.79 3.92 -16.14
C ALA A 23 9.37 3.88 -16.73
N THR A 24 8.98 2.76 -17.35
CA THR A 24 7.61 2.56 -17.86
C THR A 24 6.60 2.51 -16.72
N LEU A 25 6.87 1.74 -15.67
CA LEU A 25 5.99 1.65 -14.49
C LEU A 25 5.86 3.00 -13.78
N GLN A 26 6.96 3.75 -13.67
CA GLN A 26 6.98 5.09 -13.12
C GLN A 26 6.16 6.07 -13.95
N GLY A 27 6.28 6.02 -15.28
CA GLY A 27 5.45 6.82 -16.18
C GLY A 27 3.96 6.52 -16.02
N LEU A 28 3.59 5.25 -15.86
CA LEU A 28 2.20 4.84 -15.58
C LEU A 28 1.71 5.41 -14.25
N ARG A 29 2.51 5.32 -13.18
CA ARG A 29 2.19 5.94 -11.88
C ARG A 29 1.97 7.44 -12.01
N SER A 30 2.87 8.17 -12.67
CA SER A 30 2.73 9.62 -12.83
C SER A 30 1.48 10.00 -13.62
N ALA A 31 1.13 9.23 -14.65
CA ALA A 31 -0.10 9.44 -15.41
C ALA A 31 -1.36 9.19 -14.56
N MET A 32 -1.37 8.11 -13.77
CA MET A 32 -2.45 7.80 -12.82
C MET A 32 -2.62 8.92 -11.78
N LEU A 33 -1.54 9.33 -11.12
CA LEU A 33 -1.58 10.41 -10.12
C LEU A 33 -2.07 11.72 -10.75
N THR A 34 -1.61 12.06 -11.96
CA THR A 34 -2.07 13.24 -12.69
C THR A 34 -3.58 13.19 -12.97
N ALA A 35 -4.11 12.04 -13.35
CA ALA A 35 -5.54 11.88 -13.59
C ALA A 35 -6.37 12.00 -12.29
N LEU A 36 -5.80 11.55 -11.17
CA LEU A 36 -6.46 11.58 -9.86
C LEU A 36 -6.38 12.92 -9.14
N LYS A 37 -5.53 13.86 -9.59
CA LYS A 37 -5.44 15.23 -9.04
C LYS A 37 -6.78 15.96 -8.97
N LEU A 38 -7.73 15.61 -9.83
CA LEU A 38 -9.07 16.19 -9.82
C LEU A 38 -9.86 15.89 -8.53
N PHE A 39 -9.47 14.85 -7.80
CA PHE A 39 -10.08 14.44 -6.54
C PHE A 39 -9.18 14.75 -5.34
N GLU A 40 -8.02 15.38 -5.56
CA GLU A 40 -7.10 15.74 -4.48
C GLU A 40 -7.73 16.80 -3.57
N GLY A 41 -7.82 16.51 -2.28
CA GLY A 41 -8.48 17.38 -1.28
C GLY A 41 -9.98 17.15 -1.08
N GLU A 42 -10.63 16.25 -1.83
CA GLU A 42 -12.04 15.92 -1.64
C GLU A 42 -12.22 14.91 -0.49
N PRO A 43 -12.84 15.27 0.66
CA PRO A 43 -12.94 14.38 1.81
C PRO A 43 -13.91 13.20 1.59
N GLU A 44 -14.90 13.39 0.70
CA GLU A 44 -15.87 12.35 0.32
C GLU A 44 -15.28 11.31 -0.65
N VAL A 45 -14.05 11.50 -1.14
CA VAL A 45 -13.40 10.60 -2.09
C VAL A 45 -12.11 10.03 -1.48
N GLY A 46 -12.17 8.74 -1.15
CA GLY A 46 -11.03 7.98 -0.64
C GLY A 46 -10.02 7.63 -1.74
N MET A 47 -8.74 7.93 -1.55
CA MET A 47 -7.65 7.60 -2.48
C MET A 47 -6.46 6.99 -1.74
N PHE A 48 -6.28 5.67 -1.89
CA PHE A 48 -5.24 4.91 -1.19
C PHE A 48 -4.38 4.17 -2.21
N ILE A 49 -3.12 4.59 -2.39
CA ILE A 49 -2.25 4.11 -3.47
C ILE A 49 -0.92 3.65 -2.89
N ASN A 50 -0.69 2.33 -2.82
CA ASN A 50 0.64 1.78 -2.55
C ASN A 50 1.54 1.77 -3.80
N SER A 51 2.78 1.37 -3.59
CA SER A 51 3.72 1.05 -4.63
C SER A 51 3.77 -0.46 -4.96
N CYS A 52 2.65 -1.19 -4.81
CA CYS A 52 2.58 -2.61 -5.17
C CYS A 52 2.27 -2.84 -6.66
N PHE A 53 2.87 -3.88 -7.24
CA PHE A 53 2.47 -4.40 -8.55
C PHE A 53 1.41 -5.50 -8.40
N ALA A 54 0.16 -5.08 -8.15
CA ALA A 54 -0.96 -5.98 -7.90
C ALA A 54 -2.15 -5.69 -8.84
N HIS A 55 -3.06 -6.67 -8.95
CA HIS A 55 -4.40 -6.48 -9.50
C HIS A 55 -5.40 -7.03 -8.48
N CYS A 56 -6.63 -6.53 -8.46
CA CYS A 56 -7.70 -7.06 -7.60
C CYS A 56 -7.33 -7.11 -6.10
N GLN A 57 -6.55 -6.13 -5.60
CA GLN A 57 -5.97 -6.17 -4.26
C GLN A 57 -7.03 -6.32 -3.15
N SER A 58 -8.20 -5.70 -3.31
CA SER A 58 -9.31 -5.74 -2.37
C SER A 58 -10.23 -6.95 -2.53
N GLU A 59 -10.06 -7.78 -3.57
CA GLU A 59 -10.96 -8.91 -3.84
C GLU A 59 -10.60 -10.14 -3.00
N LEU A 60 -9.33 -10.30 -2.62
CA LEU A 60 -8.85 -11.44 -1.84
C LEU A 60 -8.57 -11.02 -0.41
N GLN A 61 -9.34 -11.57 0.54
CA GLN A 61 -9.17 -11.26 1.97
C GLN A 61 -7.76 -11.59 2.47
N ASP A 62 -7.16 -12.66 1.96
CA ASP A 62 -5.81 -13.13 2.29
C ASP A 62 -4.70 -12.13 1.89
N THR A 63 -4.99 -11.20 0.97
CA THR A 63 -4.06 -10.12 0.61
C THR A 63 -4.53 -8.76 1.11
N TRP A 64 -5.83 -8.57 1.29
CA TRP A 64 -6.44 -7.31 1.69
C TRP A 64 -6.33 -7.04 3.18
N PHE A 65 -6.63 -8.05 4.02
CA PHE A 65 -6.78 -7.88 5.48
C PHE A 65 -6.12 -9.03 6.26
N ALA A 66 -4.96 -9.47 5.80
CA ALA A 66 -4.11 -10.42 6.50
C ALA A 66 -3.06 -9.69 7.36
N PRO A 67 -2.47 -10.35 8.38
CA PRO A 67 -1.42 -9.74 9.21
C PRO A 67 -0.18 -9.26 8.44
N ASN A 68 0.03 -9.78 7.23
CA ASN A 68 1.11 -9.39 6.33
C ASN A 68 0.61 -8.58 5.13
N SER A 69 -0.60 -8.02 5.16
CA SER A 69 -1.13 -7.20 4.08
C SER A 69 -0.26 -5.97 3.81
N PRO A 70 -0.25 -5.46 2.56
CA PRO A 70 0.58 -4.31 2.24
C PRO A 70 0.23 -3.07 3.05
N THR A 71 1.25 -2.38 3.53
CA THR A 71 1.16 -1.16 4.32
C THR A 71 1.51 0.06 3.50
N LEU A 72 1.00 1.24 3.87
CA LEU A 72 1.52 2.49 3.32
C LEU A 72 2.61 3.02 4.25
N ASP A 73 3.77 3.35 3.70
CA ASP A 73 5.00 3.69 4.45
C ASP A 73 4.98 5.12 5.06
N ASN A 74 3.80 5.71 5.24
CA ASN A 74 3.68 6.93 6.06
C ASN A 74 3.62 6.52 7.53
N GLU A 75 4.56 7.04 8.34
CA GLU A 75 4.45 7.02 9.81
C GLU A 75 3.21 7.81 10.23
N VAL A 76 2.03 7.20 10.17
CA VAL A 76 0.83 7.76 10.77
C VAL A 76 0.93 7.49 12.27
N LEU A 77 1.16 8.55 13.05
CA LEU A 77 0.97 8.49 14.49
C LEU A 77 -0.51 8.24 14.77
N ILE A 78 -0.91 6.98 14.91
CA ILE A 78 -2.25 6.61 15.33
C ILE A 78 -2.36 6.88 16.83
N ILE A 79 -2.81 8.07 17.17
CA ILE A 79 -3.21 8.42 18.53
C ILE A 79 -4.65 7.96 18.75
N ASP A 80 -4.84 6.64 18.84
CA ASP A 80 -6.10 6.08 19.36
C ASP A 80 -6.11 6.29 20.88
N GLU A 81 -7.17 6.89 21.44
CA GLU A 81 -7.31 7.09 22.89
C GLU A 81 -7.10 5.77 23.65
N VAL A 82 -7.57 4.64 23.12
CA VAL A 82 -7.36 3.29 23.71
C VAL A 82 -5.87 2.93 23.72
N LYS A 83 -5.15 3.19 22.63
CA LYS A 83 -3.69 2.96 22.54
C LYS A 83 -2.92 3.92 23.45
N LEU A 84 -3.38 5.17 23.62
CA LEU A 84 -2.82 6.15 24.53
C LEU A 84 -2.97 5.73 26.01
N TYR A 85 -4.15 5.24 26.40
CA TYR A 85 -4.38 4.69 27.74
C TYR A 85 -3.51 3.45 28.01
N ALA A 86 -3.35 2.56 27.04
CA ALA A 86 -2.44 1.42 27.14
C ALA A 86 -0.97 1.85 27.23
N CYS A 87 -0.58 2.90 26.50
CA CYS A 87 0.74 3.52 26.59
C CYS A 87 1.02 4.08 27.98
N GLY A 88 0.06 4.77 28.58
CA GLY A 88 0.15 5.32 29.94
C GLY A 88 0.35 4.25 31.02
N PHE A 89 -0.16 3.04 30.81
CA PHE A 89 0.04 1.91 31.72
C PHE A 89 1.40 1.21 31.55
N LEU A 90 2.01 1.27 30.35
CA LEU A 90 3.23 0.51 29.99
C LEU A 90 4.51 1.37 29.86
N VAL A 91 4.47 2.65 30.25
CA VAL A 91 5.59 3.63 30.15
C VAL A 91 6.91 3.11 30.74
N MET A 92 6.87 2.14 31.65
CA MET A 92 8.06 1.65 32.36
C MET A 92 8.99 0.73 31.53
N HIS A 93 8.59 0.27 30.33
CA HIS A 93 9.33 -0.76 29.58
C HIS A 93 9.77 -0.35 28.16
N GLY A 94 9.56 0.89 27.72
CA GLY A 94 9.91 1.33 26.36
C GLY A 94 9.03 0.69 25.25
N VAL A 95 7.90 0.10 25.61
CA VAL A 95 6.93 -0.53 24.69
C VAL A 95 6.05 0.52 24.01
N CYS A 96 5.90 1.68 24.64
CA CYS A 96 5.01 2.75 24.19
C CYS A 96 5.40 3.31 22.79
N THR A 97 6.70 3.39 22.46
CA THR A 97 7.15 3.74 21.11
C THR A 97 6.71 2.73 20.05
N LYS A 98 6.65 1.44 20.37
CA LYS A 98 6.16 0.39 19.45
C LYS A 98 4.65 0.39 19.27
N ILE A 99 3.89 0.81 20.29
CA ILE A 99 2.42 0.91 20.25
C ILE A 99 1.96 2.15 19.48
N ILE A 100 2.78 3.20 19.46
CA ILE A 100 2.49 4.48 18.77
C ILE A 100 2.91 4.44 17.28
N LEU A 101 3.94 3.66 16.93
CA LEU A 101 4.48 3.54 15.57
C LEU A 101 4.11 2.18 14.97
N GLU A 102 2.87 2.05 14.50
CA GLU A 102 2.43 0.91 13.69
C GLU A 102 2.16 1.40 12.27
N PHE A 103 2.76 0.71 11.28
CA PHE A 103 2.39 0.91 9.88
C PHE A 103 0.97 0.40 9.66
N GLN A 104 0.10 1.23 9.09
CA GLN A 104 -1.26 0.82 8.78
C GLN A 104 -1.32 0.10 7.43
N THR A 105 -2.12 -0.95 7.38
CA THR A 105 -2.51 -1.60 6.13
C THR A 105 -3.44 -0.69 5.32
N ILE A 106 -3.49 -0.88 4.00
CA ILE A 106 -4.45 -0.14 3.17
C ILE A 106 -5.89 -0.39 3.61
N ALA A 107 -6.22 -1.61 4.05
CA ALA A 107 -7.56 -1.94 4.48
C ALA A 107 -7.98 -1.17 5.74
N GLU A 108 -7.05 -0.97 6.69
CA GLU A 108 -7.29 -0.14 7.86
C GLU A 108 -7.51 1.32 7.47
N LEU A 109 -6.66 1.87 6.59
CA LEU A 109 -6.79 3.24 6.11
C LEU A 109 -8.12 3.50 5.39
N VAL A 110 -8.53 2.58 4.51
CA VAL A 110 -9.84 2.64 3.85
C VAL A 110 -10.97 2.58 4.88
N GLY A 111 -10.84 1.72 5.90
CA GLY A 111 -11.82 1.63 6.98
C GLY A 111 -11.89 2.91 7.80
N ASP A 112 -10.76 3.49 8.15
CA ASP A 112 -10.69 4.74 8.92
C ASP A 112 -11.29 5.90 8.15
N TRP A 113 -11.03 6.02 6.85
CA TRP A 113 -11.71 7.00 6.01
C TRP A 113 -13.22 6.77 5.93
N TYR A 114 -13.66 5.53 5.68
CA TYR A 114 -15.09 5.21 5.54
C TYR A 114 -15.90 5.56 6.80
N PHE A 115 -15.28 5.45 7.98
CA PHE A 115 -15.90 5.77 9.27
C PHE A 115 -15.48 7.14 9.82
N GLU A 116 -14.93 8.03 8.98
CA GLU A 116 -14.56 9.40 9.33
C GLU A 116 -13.56 9.51 10.51
N ARG A 117 -12.66 8.53 10.63
CA ARG A 117 -11.58 8.48 11.64
C ARG A 117 -10.19 8.80 11.08
N GLY A 118 -10.03 8.82 9.75
CA GLY A 118 -8.74 8.93 9.09
C GLY A 118 -8.71 9.91 7.91
N ALA A 119 -7.53 10.07 7.33
CA ALA A 119 -7.35 10.88 6.13
C ALA A 119 -8.06 10.25 4.92
N ALA A 120 -8.59 11.09 4.04
CA ALA A 120 -9.21 10.63 2.80
C ALA A 120 -8.17 10.17 1.76
N GLN A 121 -6.91 10.54 1.90
CA GLN A 121 -5.89 10.31 0.87
C GLN A 121 -4.57 9.93 1.50
N GLU A 122 -4.05 8.79 1.09
CA GLU A 122 -2.70 8.32 1.45
C GLU A 122 -2.06 7.71 0.21
N ILE A 123 -0.94 8.28 -0.20
CA ILE A 123 -0.23 7.92 -1.43
C ILE A 123 1.21 7.62 -1.07
N ASP A 124 1.62 6.40 -1.37
CA ASP A 124 2.95 5.89 -1.05
C ASP A 124 4.06 6.51 -1.91
N CYS A 125 5.30 6.11 -1.65
CA CYS A 125 6.43 6.37 -2.52
C CYS A 125 6.29 5.72 -3.91
N ALA A 126 7.25 6.00 -4.79
CA ALA A 126 7.23 5.53 -6.15
C ALA A 126 7.83 4.11 -6.27
N TYR A 127 7.19 3.22 -7.04
CA TYR A 127 7.61 1.82 -7.24
C TYR A 127 9.10 1.63 -7.62
N PRO A 128 9.82 0.62 -7.11
CA PRO A 128 9.44 -0.35 -6.08
C PRO A 128 10.03 0.08 -4.74
N CYS A 129 9.20 0.58 -3.82
CA CYS A 129 9.67 1.00 -2.50
C CYS A 129 8.99 0.22 -1.36
N ASP A 130 7.72 -0.14 -1.51
CA ASP A 130 7.00 -0.95 -0.54
C ASP A 130 7.52 -2.40 -0.55
N SER A 131 8.16 -2.77 0.55
CA SER A 131 8.72 -4.11 0.78
C SER A 131 7.70 -5.13 1.31
N THR A 132 6.48 -4.69 1.61
CA THR A 132 5.38 -5.50 2.16
C THR A 132 4.47 -6.09 1.07
N CYS A 133 4.68 -5.70 -0.20
CA CYS A 133 3.91 -6.17 -1.33
C CYS A 133 4.07 -7.66 -1.62
N HIS A 134 2.94 -8.37 -1.76
CA HIS A 134 2.91 -9.73 -2.29
C HIS A 134 2.60 -9.71 -3.79
N ASN A 135 3.58 -10.09 -4.63
CA ASN A 135 3.36 -10.24 -6.06
C ASN A 135 2.67 -11.59 -6.35
N ILE A 136 1.38 -11.69 -6.03
CA ILE A 136 0.60 -12.89 -6.31
C ILE A 136 0.14 -12.85 -7.77
N ILE A 137 0.87 -13.54 -8.64
CA ILE A 137 0.42 -13.81 -10.01
C ILE A 137 -0.58 -14.97 -9.94
N PRO A 138 -1.86 -14.79 -10.29
CA PRO A 138 -2.80 -15.91 -10.33
C PRO A 138 -2.27 -17.01 -11.25
N SER A 139 -2.38 -18.26 -10.81
CA SER A 139 -1.92 -19.46 -11.53
C SER A 139 -2.44 -19.55 -12.98
N ASN A 140 -3.54 -18.86 -13.28
CA ASN A 140 -4.15 -18.78 -14.61
C ASN A 140 -3.37 -17.90 -15.61
N GLN A 141 -2.29 -17.22 -15.18
CA GLN A 141 -1.40 -16.42 -16.03
C GLN A 141 0.01 -17.02 -16.14
N VAL A 142 0.26 -18.16 -15.47
CA VAL A 142 1.50 -18.94 -15.53
C VAL A 142 1.20 -20.24 -16.27
N GLY A 143 0.97 -20.15 -17.57
CA GLY A 143 0.73 -21.35 -18.38
C GLY A 143 0.08 -21.09 -19.74
N ASN A 144 0.89 -20.65 -20.71
CA ASN A 144 1.08 -21.29 -22.03
C ASN A 144 2.18 -20.56 -22.83
#